data_AF-A0A0B8P1B2-F1
#
_entry.id   AF-A0A0B8P1B2-F1
#
_cell.length_a   1.000
_cell.length_b   1.000
_cell.length_c   1.000
_cell.angle_alpha   90.00
_cell.angle_beta   90.00
_cell.angle_gamma   90.00
#
_symmetry.space_group_name_H-M   'P 1'
#
loop_
_entity.id
_entity.type
_entity.pdbx_description
1 polymer ?
#
loop_
_entity_poly.entity_id
_entity_poly.type
_entity_poly.pdbx_seq_one_letter_code
_entity_poly.pdbx_strand_id
1 'polypeptide(L)'
;MPAFKEFGPGFVFRNIWDPIGGQFGAASAIYGTLVTSLIAILIATPIAIGTAIFLAELTPKWVSEPVSKAIELLAAVPSIIYGMWGLFVFAPWFSEGFQMWAGIHLAGLPLIGQWFNGPPIGIGLLTAGIILSFMIIPIMTSLTRDALRSIPNVLREAPMERAQHRLR
;
A
#
# COMPACT_ATOMS: atom_id res chain seq x y z
N MET A 1 29.64 5.40 10.35
CA MET A 1 28.22 5.59 10.71
C MET A 1 28.13 6.10 12.15
N PRO A 2 27.74 7.37 12.38
CA PRO A 2 27.74 7.99 13.71
C PRO A 2 26.82 7.29 14.73
N ALA A 3 25.65 6.78 14.32
CA ALA A 3 24.71 6.10 15.22
C ALA A 3 25.28 4.81 15.88
N PHE A 4 26.04 4.01 15.13
CA PHE A 4 26.67 2.79 15.68
C PHE A 4 27.83 3.10 16.63
N LYS A 5 28.44 4.29 16.50
CA LYS A 5 29.49 4.75 17.42
C LYS A 5 28.89 5.23 18.75
N GLU A 6 27.70 5.84 18.70
CA GLU A 6 27.03 6.41 19.88
C GLU A 6 26.22 5.37 20.67
N PHE A 7 25.46 4.51 19.98
CA PHE A 7 24.50 3.58 20.62
C PHE A 7 24.96 2.11 20.60
N GLY A 8 26.07 1.83 19.93
CA GLY A 8 26.62 0.49 19.75
C GLY A 8 25.82 -0.39 18.78
N PRO A 9 26.28 -1.63 18.52
CA PRO A 9 25.62 -2.57 17.60
C PRO A 9 24.24 -3.03 18.07
N GLY A 10 23.97 -2.96 19.39
CA GLY A 10 22.67 -3.31 19.98
C GLY A 10 21.53 -2.32 19.64
N PHE A 11 21.85 -1.14 19.10
CA PHE A 11 20.88 -0.13 18.67
C PHE A 11 19.78 -0.70 17.75
N VAL A 12 20.13 -1.63 16.87
CA VAL A 12 19.22 -2.21 15.88
C VAL A 12 18.11 -3.04 16.53
N PHE A 13 18.38 -3.66 17.69
CA PHE A 13 17.45 -4.57 18.38
C PHE A 13 16.73 -3.91 19.56
N ARG A 14 17.07 -2.65 19.90
CA ARG A 14 16.41 -1.92 20.98
C ARG A 14 15.08 -1.36 20.48
N ASN A 15 14.02 -1.61 21.25
CA ASN A 15 12.67 -1.09 21.01
C ASN A 15 12.41 0.25 21.72
N ILE A 16 13.37 0.77 22.46
CA ILE A 16 13.22 2.00 23.26
C ILE A 16 13.43 3.20 22.34
N TRP A 17 12.44 4.09 22.30
CA TRP A 17 12.54 5.38 21.65
C TRP A 17 12.21 6.47 22.67
N ASP A 18 13.24 7.01 23.32
CA ASP A 18 13.15 8.09 24.30
C ASP A 18 14.05 9.27 23.87
N PRO A 19 13.48 10.26 23.16
CA PRO A 19 14.20 11.45 22.74
C PRO A 19 14.65 12.35 23.90
N ILE A 20 13.98 12.27 25.05
CA ILE A 20 14.26 13.11 26.22
C ILE A 20 15.41 12.51 27.02
N GLY A 21 15.38 11.19 27.25
CA GLY A 21 16.44 10.43 27.91
C GLY A 21 17.63 10.06 27.03
N GLY A 22 17.62 10.47 25.75
CA GLY A 22 18.70 10.20 24.80
C GLY A 22 18.86 8.73 24.42
N GLN A 23 17.84 7.89 24.65
CA GLN A 23 17.88 6.47 24.32
C GLN A 23 17.14 6.23 23.02
N PHE A 24 17.87 5.87 21.98
CA PHE A 24 17.30 5.57 20.68
C PHE A 24 17.49 4.10 20.33
N GLY A 25 16.48 3.53 19.69
CA GLY A 25 16.44 2.15 19.22
C GLY A 25 15.77 2.11 17.86
N ALA A 26 16.35 1.35 16.93
CA ALA A 26 15.85 1.28 15.57
C ALA A 26 14.73 0.25 15.36
N ALA A 27 14.59 -0.70 16.29
CA ALA A 27 13.75 -1.88 16.06
C ALA A 27 12.28 -1.53 15.83
N SER A 28 11.73 -0.56 16.57
CA SER A 28 10.35 -0.10 16.41
C SER A 28 10.10 0.58 15.06
N ALA A 29 11.05 1.42 14.61
CA ALA A 29 10.97 2.09 13.32
C ALA A 29 11.09 1.08 12.16
N ILE A 30 12.02 0.14 12.24
CA ILE A 30 12.21 -0.93 11.24
C ILE A 30 10.96 -1.81 11.17
N TYR A 31 10.45 -2.26 12.32
CA TYR A 31 9.25 -3.09 12.36
C TYR A 31 8.04 -2.35 11.79
N GLY A 32 7.83 -1.09 12.20
CA GLY A 32 6.74 -0.26 11.71
C GLY A 32 6.78 -0.06 10.20
N THR A 33 7.95 0.22 9.61
CA THR A 33 8.08 0.40 8.16
C THR A 33 7.87 -0.91 7.40
N LEU A 34 8.41 -2.03 7.89
CA LEU A 34 8.22 -3.33 7.26
C LEU A 34 6.75 -3.74 7.25
N VAL A 35 6.06 -3.63 8.38
CA VAL A 35 4.65 -4.02 8.49
C VAL A 35 3.76 -3.11 7.64
N THR A 36 3.93 -1.79 7.72
CA THR A 36 3.13 -0.85 6.93
C THR A 36 3.36 -1.00 5.43
N SER A 37 4.61 -1.20 5.00
CA SER A 37 4.95 -1.44 3.59
C SER A 37 4.39 -2.76 3.09
N LEU A 38 4.45 -3.82 3.90
CA LEU A 38 3.88 -5.12 3.55
C LEU A 38 2.37 -5.03 3.35
N ILE A 39 1.65 -4.41 4.29
CA ILE A 39 0.20 -4.17 4.16
C ILE A 39 -0.09 -3.37 2.89
N ALA A 40 0.67 -2.30 2.66
CA ALA A 40 0.48 -1.43 1.50
C ALA A 40 0.63 -2.20 0.19
N ILE A 41 1.68 -3.02 0.05
CA ILE A 41 1.95 -3.82 -1.15
C ILE A 41 0.86 -4.88 -1.34
N LEU A 42 0.49 -5.62 -0.28
CA LEU A 42 -0.54 -6.66 -0.36
C LEU A 42 -1.88 -6.13 -0.87
N ILE A 43 -2.24 -4.89 -0.53
CA ILE A 43 -3.47 -4.24 -0.97
C ILE A 43 -3.28 -3.59 -2.35
N ALA A 44 -2.22 -2.79 -2.52
CA ALA A 44 -2.02 -1.99 -3.71
C ALA A 44 -1.73 -2.84 -4.95
N THR A 45 -0.96 -3.91 -4.83
CA THR A 45 -0.54 -4.75 -5.97
C THR A 45 -1.72 -5.38 -6.73
N PRO A 46 -2.65 -6.14 -6.11
CA PRO A 46 -3.76 -6.72 -6.86
C PRO A 46 -4.67 -5.65 -7.48
N ILE A 47 -4.90 -4.54 -6.77
CA ILE A 47 -5.74 -3.43 -7.26
C ILE A 47 -5.08 -2.76 -8.46
N ALA A 48 -3.81 -2.38 -8.34
CA ALA A 48 -3.08 -1.67 -9.38
C ALA A 48 -2.90 -2.52 -10.64
N ILE A 49 -2.58 -3.81 -10.49
CA ILE A 49 -2.48 -4.73 -11.62
C ILE A 49 -3.85 -4.89 -12.30
N GLY A 50 -4.91 -5.10 -11.52
CA GLY A 50 -6.27 -5.23 -12.05
C GLY A 50 -6.71 -3.99 -12.83
N THR A 51 -6.48 -2.79 -12.27
CA THR A 51 -6.78 -1.53 -12.95
C THR A 51 -5.91 -1.33 -14.19
N ALA A 52 -4.62 -1.67 -14.14
CA ALA A 52 -3.72 -1.54 -15.27
C ALA A 52 -4.12 -2.45 -16.44
N ILE A 53 -4.44 -3.72 -16.18
CA ILE A 53 -4.92 -4.66 -17.19
C ILE A 53 -6.25 -4.16 -17.78
N PHE A 54 -7.18 -3.74 -16.93
CA PHE A 54 -8.47 -3.22 -17.39
C PHE A 54 -8.31 -2.02 -18.32
N LEU A 55 -7.45 -1.06 -17.97
CA LEU A 55 -7.18 0.12 -18.80
C LEU A 55 -6.34 -0.18 -20.04
N ALA A 56 -5.48 -1.20 -19.99
CA ALA A 56 -4.60 -1.55 -21.10
C ALA A 56 -5.30 -2.41 -22.17
N GLU A 57 -6.14 -3.35 -21.75
CA GLU A 57 -6.66 -4.40 -22.64
C GLU A 57 -8.18 -4.39 -22.80
N LEU A 58 -8.93 -4.07 -21.74
CA LEU A 58 -10.39 -4.23 -21.72
C LEU A 58 -11.16 -2.94 -22.07
N THR A 59 -10.50 -1.79 -21.94
CA THR A 59 -11.17 -0.48 -22.03
C THR A 59 -10.96 0.20 -23.39
N PRO A 60 -11.99 0.80 -24.01
CA PRO A 60 -11.85 1.59 -25.23
C PRO A 60 -10.84 2.75 -25.07
N LYS A 61 -10.08 3.05 -26.14
CA LYS A 61 -9.02 4.08 -26.10
C LYS A 61 -9.48 5.44 -25.60
N TRP A 62 -10.70 5.86 -25.97
CA TRP A 62 -11.28 7.15 -25.58
C TRP A 62 -11.60 7.27 -24.09
N VAL A 63 -11.75 6.15 -23.36
CA VAL A 63 -11.87 6.13 -21.89
C VAL A 63 -10.52 5.91 -21.24
N SER A 64 -9.74 4.98 -21.78
CA SER A 64 -8.43 4.61 -21.22
C SER A 64 -7.49 5.81 -21.15
N GLU A 65 -7.42 6.64 -22.19
CA GLU A 65 -6.51 7.78 -22.24
C GLU A 65 -6.82 8.87 -21.19
N PRO A 66 -8.05 9.42 -21.10
CA PRO A 66 -8.39 10.38 -20.05
C PRO A 66 -8.22 9.83 -18.63
N VAL A 67 -8.65 8.59 -18.38
CA VAL A 67 -8.55 7.97 -17.05
C VAL A 67 -7.09 7.78 -16.65
N SER A 68 -6.24 7.35 -17.59
CA SER A 68 -4.80 7.19 -17.31
C SER A 68 -4.14 8.53 -16.97
N LYS A 69 -4.46 9.59 -17.71
CA LYS A 69 -3.99 10.94 -17.38
C LYS A 69 -4.49 11.38 -16.00
N ALA A 70 -5.73 11.10 -15.64
CA ALA A 70 -6.25 11.41 -14.31
C ALA A 70 -5.48 10.65 -13.22
N ILE A 71 -5.15 9.38 -13.44
CA ILE A 71 -4.33 8.57 -12.51
C ILE A 71 -2.92 9.13 -12.37
N GLU A 72 -2.29 9.57 -13.46
CA GLU A 72 -0.98 10.23 -13.44
C GLU A 72 -1.04 11.57 -12.67
N LEU A 73 -2.11 12.34 -12.82
CA LEU A 73 -2.33 13.56 -12.06
C LEU A 73 -2.55 13.26 -10.57
N LEU A 74 -3.27 12.19 -10.23
CA LEU A 74 -3.42 11.72 -8.84
C LEU A 74 -2.07 11.30 -8.26
N ALA A 75 -1.22 10.61 -9.05
CA ALA A 75 0.13 10.24 -8.64
C ALA A 75 1.05 11.45 -8.39
N ALA A 76 0.76 12.61 -9.01
CA ALA A 76 1.51 13.84 -8.82
C ALA A 76 1.10 14.64 -7.57
N VAL A 77 0.04 14.22 -6.86
CA VAL A 77 -0.42 14.90 -5.64
C VAL A 77 0.68 14.82 -4.56
N PRO A 78 1.03 15.95 -3.90
CA PRO A 78 2.05 15.95 -2.87
C PRO A 78 1.72 14.96 -1.74
N SER A 79 2.72 14.19 -1.28
CA SER A 79 2.53 13.15 -0.27
C SER A 79 1.95 13.67 1.05
N ILE A 80 2.24 14.93 1.41
CA ILE A 80 1.70 15.59 2.61
C ILE A 80 0.17 15.69 2.60
N ILE A 81 -0.45 15.83 1.42
CA ILE A 81 -1.91 15.91 1.28
C ILE A 81 -2.55 14.60 1.69
N TYR A 82 -2.01 13.48 1.20
CA TYR A 82 -2.47 12.15 1.61
C TYR A 82 -2.20 11.88 3.09
N GLY A 83 -1.08 12.36 3.64
CA GLY A 83 -0.78 12.26 5.07
C GLY A 83 -1.77 13.02 5.94
N MET A 84 -2.06 14.28 5.60
CA MET A 84 -3.03 15.11 6.33
C MET A 84 -4.47 14.59 6.16
N TRP A 85 -4.89 14.21 4.96
CA TRP A 85 -6.18 13.55 4.74
C TRP A 85 -6.25 12.24 5.54
N GLY A 86 -5.18 11.47 5.54
CA GLY A 86 -5.02 10.25 6.31
C GLY A 86 -5.25 10.47 7.81
N LEU A 87 -4.64 11.51 8.37
CA LEU A 87 -4.73 11.84 9.79
C LEU A 87 -6.08 12.46 10.18
N PHE A 88 -6.60 13.39 9.39
CA PHE A 88 -7.76 14.20 9.79
C PHE A 88 -9.11 13.67 9.28
N VAL A 89 -9.10 12.83 8.24
CA VAL A 89 -10.32 12.31 7.62
C VAL A 89 -10.38 10.80 7.73
N PHE A 90 -9.36 10.11 7.22
CA PHE A 90 -9.38 8.64 7.18
C PHE A 90 -9.23 8.03 8.57
N ALA A 91 -8.30 8.48 9.40
CA ALA A 91 -8.06 7.90 10.72
C ALA A 91 -9.29 8.02 11.64
N PRO A 92 -9.99 9.16 11.77
CA PRO A 92 -11.24 9.24 12.53
C PRO A 92 -12.33 8.32 11.97
N TRP A 93 -12.55 8.37 10.66
CA TRP A 93 -13.56 7.52 9.99
C TRP A 93 -13.28 6.02 10.17
N PHE A 94 -12.02 5.62 10.02
CA PHE A 94 -11.58 4.25 10.18
C PHE A 94 -11.70 3.81 11.63
N SER A 95 -11.37 4.69 12.57
CA SER A 95 -11.45 4.42 14.00
C SER A 95 -12.89 4.18 14.47
N GLU A 96 -13.78 5.13 14.21
CA GLU A 96 -15.17 5.11 14.68
C GLU A 96 -16.03 4.11 13.90
N GLY A 97 -15.73 3.90 12.62
CA GLY A 97 -16.44 2.94 11.79
C GLY A 97 -15.83 1.54 11.91
N PHE A 98 -14.83 1.27 11.08
CA PHE A 98 -14.33 -0.08 10.87
C PHE A 98 -13.60 -0.67 12.08
N GLN A 99 -12.72 0.09 12.73
CA GLN A 99 -11.90 -0.40 13.84
C GLN A 99 -12.76 -0.67 15.08
N MET A 100 -13.74 0.18 15.39
CA MET A 100 -14.70 -0.06 16.46
C MET A 100 -15.56 -1.31 16.17
N TRP A 101 -16.11 -1.41 14.96
CA TRP A 101 -16.87 -2.59 14.53
C TRP A 101 -16.03 -3.87 14.60
N ALA A 102 -14.79 -3.83 14.10
CA ALA A 102 -13.86 -4.95 14.12
C ALA A 102 -13.44 -5.32 15.55
N GLY A 103 -13.27 -4.33 16.43
CA GLY A 103 -13.00 -4.57 17.85
C GLY A 103 -14.13 -5.32 18.55
N ILE A 104 -15.39 -5.11 18.15
CA ILE A 104 -16.55 -5.81 18.76
C ILE A 104 -16.73 -7.21 18.15
N HIS A 105 -16.50 -7.38 16.85
CA HIS A 105 -16.85 -8.63 16.14
C HIS A 105 -15.66 -9.56 15.86
N LEU A 106 -14.47 -9.01 15.66
CA LEU A 106 -13.28 -9.76 15.24
C LEU A 106 -12.26 -9.96 16.38
N ALA A 107 -12.44 -9.29 17.53
CA ALA A 107 -11.52 -9.43 18.67
C ALA A 107 -11.46 -10.87 19.24
N GLY A 108 -12.51 -11.67 19.05
CA GLY A 108 -12.55 -13.07 19.48
C GLY A 108 -11.76 -14.05 18.60
N LEU A 109 -11.28 -13.62 17.43
CA LEU A 109 -10.58 -14.51 16.49
C LEU A 109 -9.08 -14.62 16.83
N PRO A 110 -8.51 -15.84 16.90
CA PRO A 110 -7.06 -16.02 17.03
C PRO A 110 -6.36 -15.45 15.79
N LEU A 111 -5.15 -14.90 15.97
CA LEU A 111 -4.33 -14.21 14.96
C LEU A 111 -4.88 -12.87 14.46
N ILE A 112 -6.16 -12.75 14.13
CA ILE A 112 -6.75 -11.51 13.56
C ILE A 112 -7.12 -10.51 14.66
N GLY A 113 -7.69 -10.99 15.78
CA GLY A 113 -8.08 -10.12 16.90
C GLY A 113 -6.92 -9.30 17.47
N GLN A 114 -5.69 -9.83 17.40
CA GLN A 114 -4.48 -9.14 17.86
C GLN A 114 -4.17 -7.85 17.10
N TRP A 115 -4.60 -7.74 15.84
CA TRP A 115 -4.42 -6.52 15.04
C TRP A 115 -5.41 -5.41 15.41
N PHE A 116 -6.50 -5.78 16.08
CA PHE A 116 -7.55 -4.89 16.56
C PHE A 116 -7.56 -4.74 18.09
N ASN A 117 -6.61 -5.40 18.78
CA ASN A 117 -6.42 -5.29 20.22
C ASN A 117 -5.69 -3.98 20.55
N GLY A 118 -6.45 -2.97 20.93
CA GLY A 118 -5.94 -1.68 21.38
C GLY A 118 -7.00 -0.58 21.29
N PRO A 119 -6.76 0.61 21.86
CA PRO A 119 -7.68 1.72 21.73
C PRO A 119 -7.96 2.05 20.25
N PRO A 120 -9.23 2.21 19.83
CA PRO A 120 -9.57 2.70 18.50
C PRO A 120 -9.22 4.19 18.44
N ILE A 121 -7.96 4.46 18.12
CA ILE A 121 -7.43 5.82 17.91
C ILE A 121 -7.20 6.13 16.43
N GLY A 122 -7.42 5.16 15.53
CA GLY A 122 -7.22 5.34 14.09
C GLY A 122 -5.78 5.51 13.63
N ILE A 123 -4.79 5.70 14.51
CA ILE A 123 -3.37 5.95 14.16
C ILE A 123 -2.51 4.68 14.37
N GLY A 124 -3.00 3.53 13.88
CA GLY A 124 -2.31 2.24 13.99
C GLY A 124 -1.51 1.86 12.74
N LEU A 125 -0.73 0.77 12.84
CA LEU A 125 0.03 0.21 11.70
C LEU A 125 -0.89 -0.18 10.53
N LEU A 126 -2.09 -0.68 10.82
CA LEU A 126 -3.07 -1.03 9.79
C LEU A 126 -3.55 0.21 9.03
N THR A 127 -3.95 1.27 9.74
CA THR A 127 -4.36 2.53 9.13
C THR A 127 -3.24 3.13 8.27
N ALA A 128 -2.03 3.19 8.81
CA ALA A 128 -0.87 3.71 8.09
C ALA A 128 -0.58 2.90 6.82
N GLY A 129 -0.66 1.57 6.89
CA GLY A 129 -0.51 0.68 5.73
C GLY A 129 -1.60 0.90 4.67
N ILE A 130 -2.86 1.12 5.08
CA ILE A 130 -3.97 1.40 4.15
C ILE A 130 -3.78 2.78 3.49
N ILE A 131 -3.45 3.83 4.24
CA ILE A 131 -3.17 5.16 3.67
C ILE A 131 -2.03 5.05 2.66
N LEU A 132 -0.95 4.36 3.02
CA LEU A 132 0.18 4.13 2.12
C LEU A 132 -0.22 3.35 0.87
N SER A 133 -1.14 2.37 0.98
CA SER A 133 -1.67 1.65 -0.18
C SER A 133 -2.36 2.60 -1.18
N PHE A 134 -3.20 3.52 -0.70
CA PHE A 134 -3.86 4.52 -1.54
C PHE A 134 -2.87 5.44 -2.25
N MET A 135 -1.76 5.77 -1.59
CA MET A 135 -0.70 6.59 -2.20
C MET A 135 0.06 5.85 -3.30
N ILE A 136 0.30 4.55 -3.14
CA ILE A 136 1.10 3.77 -4.10
C ILE A 136 0.27 3.30 -5.30
N ILE A 137 -1.05 3.08 -5.14
CA ILE A 137 -1.93 2.58 -6.20
C ILE A 137 -1.81 3.38 -7.52
N PRO A 138 -1.89 4.72 -7.55
CA PRO A 138 -1.82 5.48 -8.80
C PRO A 138 -0.49 5.28 -9.54
N ILE A 139 0.62 5.33 -8.81
CA ILE A 139 1.97 5.14 -9.36
C ILE A 139 2.16 3.71 -9.86
N MET A 140 1.71 2.72 -9.09
CA MET A 140 1.84 1.31 -9.47
C MET A 140 0.96 0.97 -10.66
N THR A 141 -0.22 1.59 -10.77
CA THR A 141 -1.14 1.41 -11.89
C THR A 141 -0.56 1.97 -13.19
N SER A 142 0.00 3.19 -13.16
CA SER A 142 0.63 3.79 -14.34
C SER A 142 1.84 2.98 -14.79
N LEU A 143 2.73 2.61 -13.85
CA LEU A 143 3.91 1.80 -14.15
C LEU A 143 3.55 0.43 -14.75
N THR A 144 2.56 -0.26 -14.17
CA THR A 144 2.13 -1.57 -14.65
C THR A 144 1.50 -1.47 -16.03
N ARG A 145 0.66 -0.44 -16.27
CA ARG A 145 0.05 -0.20 -17.57
C ARG A 145 1.09 0.07 -18.65
N ASP A 146 2.09 0.89 -18.36
CA ASP A 146 3.14 1.24 -19.31
C ASP A 146 4.02 0.02 -19.62
N ALA A 147 4.31 -0.80 -18.61
CA ALA A 147 4.96 -2.10 -18.80
C ALA A 147 4.12 -3.01 -19.71
N LEU A 148 2.81 -3.15 -19.48
CA LEU A 148 1.92 -3.94 -20.33
C LEU A 148 1.87 -3.42 -21.78
N ARG A 149 1.86 -2.10 -21.96
CA ARG A 149 1.85 -1.47 -23.29
C ARG A 149 3.15 -1.64 -24.06
N SER A 150 4.27 -1.77 -23.37
CA SER A 150 5.59 -1.98 -23.99
C SER A 150 5.75 -3.37 -24.64
N ILE A 151 4.86 -4.32 -24.33
CA ILE A 151 4.88 -5.67 -24.93
C ILE A 151 4.51 -5.58 -26.42
N PRO A 152 5.38 -6.02 -27.35
CA PRO A 152 5.09 -6.05 -28.78
C PRO A 152 3.83 -6.87 -29.11
N ASN A 153 3.03 -6.41 -30.06
CA ASN A 153 1.78 -7.09 -30.47
C ASN A 153 2.03 -8.54 -30.94
N VAL A 154 3.18 -8.83 -31.55
CA VAL A 154 3.58 -10.18 -31.99
C VAL A 154 3.58 -11.18 -30.82
N LEU A 155 3.97 -10.75 -29.60
CA LEU A 155 3.92 -11.61 -28.41
C LEU A 155 2.51 -11.75 -27.82
N ARG A 156 1.60 -10.81 -28.10
CA ARG A 156 0.19 -10.88 -27.69
C ARG A 156 -0.63 -11.82 -28.55
N GLU A 157 -0.25 -11.97 -29.82
CA GLU A 157 -0.95 -12.80 -30.80
C GLU A 157 -0.60 -14.30 -30.65
N ALA A 158 0.62 -14.64 -30.22
CA ALA A 158 1.07 -16.03 -30.08
C ALA A 158 0.22 -16.91 -29.11
N PRO A 159 -0.25 -16.42 -27.94
CA PRO A 159 -1.20 -17.15 -27.10
C PRO A 159 -2.58 -17.32 -27.76
N MET A 160 -3.07 -16.31 -28.49
CA MET A 160 -4.37 -16.36 -29.18
C MET A 160 -4.36 -17.38 -30.31
N GLU A 161 -3.27 -17.41 -31.09
CA GLU A 161 -3.06 -18.37 -32.17
C GLU A 161 -3.01 -19.82 -31.63
N ARG A 162 -2.27 -20.04 -30.53
CA ARG A 162 -2.23 -21.35 -29.84
C ARG A 162 -3.59 -21.76 -29.26
N ALA A 163 -4.40 -20.82 -28.79
CA ALA A 163 -5.75 -21.10 -28.28
C ALA A 163 -6.71 -21.51 -29.42
N GLN A 164 -6.63 -20.84 -30.58
CA GLN A 164 -7.41 -21.21 -31.77
C GLN A 164 -7.06 -22.60 -32.30
N HIS A 165 -5.79 -23.00 -32.18
CA HIS A 165 -5.33 -24.32 -32.61
C HIS A 165 -5.76 -25.47 -31.67
N ARG A 166 -6.15 -25.18 -30.42
CA ARG A 166 -6.70 -26.16 -29.45
C ARG A 166 -8.23 -26.33 -29.55
N LEU A 167 -8.91 -25.43 -30.26
CA LEU A 167 -10.37 -25.44 -30.45
C LEU A 167 -10.79 -26.04 -31.79
N ARG A 168 -9.83 -26.52 -32.58
CA ARG A 168 -10.02 -27.29 -33.82
C ARG A 168 -9.57 -28.72 -33.59
#